data_AF-A0A1Q4F5I0-F1
#
_entry.id   AF-A0A1Q4F5I0-F1
#
_cell.length_a   1.000
_cell.length_b   1.000
_cell.length_c   1.000
_cell.angle_alpha   90.00
_cell.angle_beta   90.00
_cell.angle_gamma   90.00
#
_symmetry.space_group_name_H-M   'P 1'
#
loop_
_entity.id
_entity.type
_entity.pdbx_description
1 polymer ?
#
loop_
_entity_poly.entity_id
_entity_poly.type
_entity_poly.pdbx_seq_one_letter_code
_entity_poly.pdbx_strand_id
1 'polypeptide(L)'
;MLMTKEEIILNEYRDCVSTNPVIARNLIRRLDYKNNYYLLQCIAQTYLDESRFKEGSDVMRKRFVWRKWKMAEKYIIASFTLNSENAEVLYTMGEVRKLNYQDDIAIYCFEKIIKMRPREIAQDKYSRGIDFARELINDAKFELYRLYHDNEHMNLSMQYLSMYKNGLKKGITTIFTPIERFLLD
;
A
#
# COMPACT_ATOMS: atom_id res chain seq x y z
N MET A 1 27.78 13.48 3.79
CA MET A 1 27.85 12.07 3.36
C MET A 1 27.26 12.00 1.97
N LEU A 2 27.99 11.47 0.98
CA LEU A 2 27.47 11.33 -0.38
C LEU A 2 26.44 10.20 -0.41
N MET A 3 25.30 10.43 -1.06
CA MET A 3 24.27 9.39 -1.21
C MET A 3 24.80 8.22 -2.02
N THR A 4 24.45 7.01 -1.60
CA THR A 4 24.71 5.78 -2.34
C THR A 4 23.88 5.73 -3.63
N LYS A 5 24.32 4.91 -4.60
CA LYS A 5 23.55 4.66 -5.83
C LYS A 5 22.14 4.13 -5.53
N GLU A 6 21.99 3.30 -4.49
CA GLU A 6 20.68 2.79 -4.07
C GLU A 6 19.79 3.92 -3.57
N GLU A 7 20.28 4.79 -2.69
CA GLU A 7 19.53 5.94 -2.18
C GLU A 7 19.10 6.92 -3.27
N ILE A 8 19.97 7.18 -4.26
CA ILE A 8 19.63 8.03 -5.41
C ILE A 8 18.47 7.42 -6.20
N ILE A 9 18.58 6.14 -6.55
CA ILE A 9 17.53 5.44 -7.33
C ILE A 9 16.22 5.36 -6.54
N LEU A 10 16.28 5.16 -5.22
CA LEU A 10 15.09 5.11 -4.37
C LEU A 10 14.41 6.49 -4.24
N ASN A 11 15.17 7.57 -4.22
CA ASN A 11 14.59 8.92 -4.23
C ASN A 11 13.94 9.22 -5.59
N GLU A 12 14.63 8.96 -6.71
CA GLU A 12 14.02 9.10 -8.04
C GLU A 12 12.75 8.23 -8.20
N TYR A 13 12.74 7.02 -7.63
CA TYR A 13 11.56 6.17 -7.60
C TYR A 13 10.40 6.83 -6.84
N ARG A 14 10.65 7.38 -5.65
CA ARG A 14 9.62 8.03 -4.82
C ARG A 14 9.01 9.24 -5.51
N ASP A 15 9.83 10.00 -6.25
CA ASP A 15 9.38 11.20 -6.97
C ASP A 15 8.47 10.88 -8.16
N CYS A 16 8.57 9.67 -8.74
CA CYS A 16 7.83 9.31 -9.96
C CYS A 16 6.86 8.13 -9.82
N VAL A 17 6.80 7.43 -8.68
CA VAL A 17 5.95 6.23 -8.55
C VAL A 17 4.46 6.51 -8.78
N SER A 18 3.96 7.66 -8.30
CA SER A 18 2.55 8.05 -8.46
C SER A 18 2.22 8.51 -9.88
N THR A 19 3.17 9.15 -10.57
CA THR A 19 2.94 9.76 -11.88
C THR A 19 3.33 8.84 -13.04
N ASN A 20 4.39 8.06 -12.89
CA ASN A 20 4.90 7.18 -13.93
C ASN A 20 5.40 5.83 -13.37
N PRO A 21 4.47 4.90 -13.06
CA PRO A 21 4.81 3.61 -12.46
C PRO A 21 5.75 2.75 -13.33
N VAL A 22 5.74 2.95 -14.65
CA VAL A 22 6.63 2.23 -15.57
C VAL A 22 8.08 2.69 -15.41
N ILE A 23 8.32 4.01 -15.41
CA ILE A 23 9.64 4.59 -15.17
C ILE A 23 10.12 4.20 -13.76
N ALA A 24 9.26 4.37 -12.75
CA ALA A 24 9.54 4.02 -11.37
C ALA A 24 10.02 2.55 -11.24
N ARG A 25 9.31 1.61 -11.85
CA ARG A 25 9.72 0.20 -11.85
C ARG A 25 11.06 -0.04 -12.55
N ASN A 26 11.31 0.66 -13.67
CA ASN A 26 12.57 0.51 -14.40
C ASN A 26 13.76 1.03 -13.59
N LEU A 27 13.57 2.05 -12.76
CA LEU A 27 14.55 2.49 -11.78
C LEU A 27 14.89 1.38 -10.78
N ILE A 28 13.87 0.77 -10.16
CA ILE A 28 14.05 -0.34 -9.22
C ILE A 28 14.77 -1.53 -9.86
N ARG A 29 14.49 -1.84 -11.13
CA ARG A 29 15.16 -2.94 -11.86
C ARG A 29 16.65 -2.73 -12.14
N ARG A 30 17.18 -1.53 -11.93
CA ARG A 30 18.63 -1.23 -12.01
C ARG A 30 19.38 -1.64 -10.73
N LEU A 31 18.66 -2.01 -9.68
CA LEU A 31 19.20 -2.51 -8.40
C LEU A 31 19.12 -4.04 -8.34
N ASP A 32 19.82 -4.64 -7.37
CA ASP A 32 19.66 -6.07 -7.07
C ASP A 32 18.38 -6.32 -6.27
N TYR A 33 17.25 -6.37 -6.99
CA TYR A 33 15.93 -6.45 -6.38
C TYR A 33 15.51 -7.88 -6.00
N LYS A 34 16.13 -8.93 -6.57
CA LYS A 34 15.57 -10.29 -6.53
C LYS A 34 15.49 -10.88 -5.11
N ASN A 35 16.39 -10.47 -4.23
CA ASN A 35 16.46 -10.92 -2.83
C ASN A 35 16.16 -9.78 -1.85
N ASN A 36 15.46 -8.74 -2.30
CA ASN A 36 15.14 -7.58 -1.48
C ASN A 36 13.61 -7.40 -1.40
N TYR A 37 13.05 -7.62 -0.21
CA TYR A 37 11.60 -7.56 0.00
C TYR A 37 11.01 -6.19 -0.42
N TYR A 38 11.68 -5.09 -0.07
CA TYR A 38 11.19 -3.75 -0.34
C TYR A 38 11.22 -3.43 -1.83
N LEU A 39 12.31 -3.78 -2.53
CA LEU A 39 12.39 -3.56 -3.98
C LEU A 39 11.37 -4.42 -4.76
N LEU A 40 11.13 -5.66 -4.32
CA LEU A 40 10.07 -6.49 -4.89
C LEU A 40 8.67 -5.89 -4.63
N GLN A 41 8.43 -5.35 -3.43
CA GLN A 41 7.18 -4.67 -3.10
C GLN A 41 6.99 -3.41 -3.95
N CYS A 42 8.04 -2.62 -4.17
CA CYS A 42 7.99 -1.46 -5.07
C CYS A 42 7.59 -1.87 -6.50
N ILE A 43 8.17 -2.95 -7.01
CA ILE A 43 7.77 -3.50 -8.31
C ILE A 43 6.30 -3.95 -8.29
N ALA A 44 5.87 -4.65 -7.24
CA ALA A 44 4.49 -5.09 -7.11
C ALA A 44 3.51 -3.92 -7.10
N GLN A 45 3.80 -2.86 -6.33
CA GLN A 45 3.00 -1.66 -6.23
C GLN A 45 2.82 -0.99 -7.59
N THR A 46 3.89 -0.81 -8.38
CA THR A 46 3.77 -0.22 -9.72
C THR A 46 2.87 -1.03 -10.66
N TYR A 47 2.91 -2.37 -10.59
CA TYR A 47 2.01 -3.22 -11.38
C TYR A 47 0.57 -3.17 -10.88
N LEU A 48 0.38 -3.06 -9.57
CA LEU A 48 -0.93 -2.89 -8.94
C LEU A 48 -1.56 -1.57 -9.39
N ASP A 49 -0.81 -0.48 -9.39
CA ASP A 49 -1.29 0.82 -9.83
C ASP A 49 -1.63 0.80 -11.32
N GLU A 50 -0.79 0.21 -12.17
CA GLU A 50 -1.11 0.03 -13.59
C GLU A 50 -2.36 -0.84 -13.84
N SER A 51 -2.70 -1.73 -12.91
CA SER A 51 -3.92 -2.54 -13.02
C SER A 51 -5.21 -1.74 -12.76
N ARG A 52 -5.10 -0.67 -11.95
CA ARG A 52 -6.23 0.16 -11.46
C ARG A 52 -6.34 1.50 -12.17
N PHE A 53 -5.22 2.12 -12.53
CA PHE A 53 -5.15 3.49 -13.04
C PHE A 53 -4.61 3.54 -14.47
N LYS A 54 -5.06 4.54 -15.24
CA LYS A 54 -4.52 4.83 -16.56
C LYS A 54 -3.07 5.30 -16.40
N GLU A 55 -2.22 4.89 -17.34
CA GLU A 55 -0.80 5.23 -17.33
C GLU A 55 -0.63 6.75 -17.32
N GLY A 56 0.21 7.27 -16.42
CA GLY A 56 0.46 8.71 -16.35
C GLY A 56 -0.57 9.54 -15.58
N SER A 57 -1.54 8.92 -14.87
CA SER A 57 -2.65 9.67 -14.26
C SER A 57 -3.28 8.96 -13.06
N ASP A 58 -3.91 9.76 -12.19
CA ASP A 58 -4.74 9.28 -11.07
C ASP A 58 -6.15 8.82 -11.52
N VAL A 59 -6.40 8.73 -12.83
CA VAL A 59 -7.70 8.36 -13.38
C VAL A 59 -7.85 6.84 -13.33
N MET A 60 -8.79 6.35 -12.52
CA MET A 60 -9.15 4.94 -12.47
C MET A 60 -9.59 4.43 -13.86
N ARG A 61 -9.19 3.21 -14.17
CA ARG A 61 -9.61 2.51 -15.39
C ARG A 61 -11.07 2.07 -15.24
N LYS A 62 -11.82 2.15 -16.33
CA LYS A 62 -13.15 1.55 -16.42
C LYS A 62 -13.12 0.02 -16.29
N ARG A 63 -12.00 -0.61 -16.70
CA ARG A 63 -11.79 -2.06 -16.64
C ARG A 63 -10.44 -2.36 -16.02
N PHE A 64 -10.45 -3.31 -15.10
CA PHE A 64 -9.28 -3.84 -14.44
C PHE A 64 -8.36 -4.61 -15.41
N VAL A 65 -7.04 -4.39 -15.31
CA VAL A 65 -6.07 -5.07 -16.18
C VAL A 65 -5.48 -6.29 -15.47
N TRP A 66 -6.15 -7.43 -15.61
CA TRP A 66 -5.77 -8.71 -14.98
C TRP A 66 -4.31 -9.11 -15.19
N ARG A 67 -3.74 -8.86 -16.38
CA ARG A 67 -2.33 -9.18 -16.65
C ARG A 67 -1.38 -8.39 -15.75
N LYS A 68 -1.68 -7.13 -15.46
CA LYS A 68 -0.85 -6.28 -14.60
C LYS A 68 -1.01 -6.70 -13.14
N TRP A 69 -2.23 -7.00 -12.71
CA TRP A 69 -2.47 -7.56 -11.38
C TRP A 69 -1.76 -8.90 -11.15
N LYS A 70 -1.77 -9.84 -12.12
CA LYS A 70 -1.00 -11.09 -11.99
C LYS A 70 0.50 -10.86 -11.79
N MET A 71 1.04 -9.80 -12.39
CA MET A 71 2.43 -9.40 -12.14
C MET A 71 2.59 -8.83 -10.73
N ALA A 72 1.67 -7.98 -10.28
CA ALA A 72 1.68 -7.46 -8.91
C ALA A 72 1.64 -8.61 -7.89
N GLU A 73 0.73 -9.57 -8.07
CA GLU A 73 0.60 -10.77 -7.25
C GLU A 73 1.90 -11.58 -7.20
N LYS A 74 2.51 -11.86 -8.36
CA LYS A 74 3.78 -12.58 -8.43
C LYS A 74 4.87 -11.92 -7.58
N TYR A 75 5.06 -10.61 -7.72
CA TYR A 75 6.12 -9.90 -7.02
C TYR A 75 5.81 -9.71 -5.53
N ILE A 76 4.55 -9.49 -5.15
CA ILE A 76 4.20 -9.31 -3.74
C ILE A 76 4.30 -10.63 -2.96
N ILE A 77 3.99 -11.78 -3.58
CA ILE A 77 4.23 -13.09 -2.95
C ILE A 77 5.72 -13.30 -2.70
N ALA A 78 6.57 -12.97 -3.68
CA ALA A 78 8.02 -13.07 -3.51
C ALA A 78 8.53 -12.13 -2.40
N SER A 79 8.04 -10.90 -2.35
CA SER A 79 8.35 -9.94 -1.29
C SER A 79 7.93 -10.43 0.09
N PHE A 80 6.69 -10.91 0.22
CA PHE A 80 6.13 -11.46 1.46
C PHE A 80 6.90 -12.68 1.96
N THR A 81 7.40 -13.53 1.05
CA THR A 81 8.24 -14.69 1.40
C THR A 81 9.56 -14.27 2.04
N LEU A 82 10.11 -13.10 1.65
CA LEU A 82 11.34 -12.58 2.23
C LEU A 82 11.11 -11.83 3.54
N ASN A 83 9.98 -11.13 3.68
CA ASN A 83 9.62 -10.43 4.92
C ASN A 83 8.10 -10.26 5.06
N SER A 84 7.45 -11.16 5.80
CA SER A 84 6.01 -11.16 6.07
C SER A 84 5.56 -10.19 7.16
N GLU A 85 6.52 -9.52 7.83
CA GLU A 85 6.28 -8.59 8.93
C GLU A 85 6.49 -7.13 8.52
N ASN A 86 6.88 -6.85 7.28
CA ASN A 86 7.00 -5.48 6.82
C ASN A 86 5.62 -4.87 6.49
N ALA A 87 5.36 -3.67 7.00
CA ALA A 87 4.06 -3.02 6.88
C ALA A 87 3.69 -2.63 5.44
N GLU A 88 4.64 -2.15 4.62
CA GLU A 88 4.38 -1.83 3.21
C GLU A 88 4.13 -3.11 2.39
N VAL A 89 4.83 -4.20 2.70
CA VAL A 89 4.59 -5.52 2.09
C VAL A 89 3.20 -6.04 2.43
N LEU A 90 2.81 -5.98 3.70
CA LEU A 90 1.46 -6.35 4.13
C LEU A 90 0.40 -5.49 3.46
N TYR A 91 0.63 -4.18 3.35
CA TYR A 91 -0.36 -3.27 2.78
C TYR A 91 -0.60 -3.58 1.30
N THR A 92 0.47 -3.69 0.50
CA THR A 92 0.36 -4.05 -0.92
C THR A 92 -0.20 -5.47 -1.10
N MET A 93 0.13 -6.42 -0.22
CA MET A 93 -0.49 -7.76 -0.25
C MET A 93 -1.99 -7.66 0.00
N GLY A 94 -2.42 -6.92 1.03
CA GLY A 94 -3.83 -6.72 1.34
C GLY A 94 -4.61 -6.13 0.16
N GLU A 95 -4.04 -5.10 -0.48
CA GLU A 95 -4.63 -4.50 -1.69
C GLU A 95 -4.74 -5.47 -2.86
N VAL A 96 -3.69 -6.28 -3.12
CA VAL A 96 -3.71 -7.30 -4.18
C VAL A 96 -4.80 -8.34 -3.93
N ARG A 97 -4.98 -8.76 -2.68
CA ARG A 97 -5.95 -9.80 -2.27
C ARG A 97 -7.38 -9.28 -2.31
N LYS A 98 -7.61 -8.06 -1.82
CA LYS A 98 -8.90 -7.35 -1.91
C LYS A 98 -9.40 -7.26 -3.36
N LEU A 99 -8.52 -6.92 -4.32
CA LEU A 99 -8.91 -6.83 -5.73
C LEU A 99 -9.28 -8.18 -6.37
N ASN A 100 -8.94 -9.29 -5.71
CA ASN A 100 -9.28 -10.64 -6.15
C ASN A 100 -10.33 -11.29 -5.25
N TYR A 101 -11.07 -10.49 -4.45
CA TYR A 101 -12.12 -10.95 -3.55
C TYR A 101 -11.64 -11.98 -2.51
N GLN A 102 -10.35 -11.91 -2.15
CA GLN A 102 -9.75 -12.71 -1.08
C GLN A 102 -9.74 -11.90 0.22
N ASP A 103 -10.94 -11.57 0.68
CA ASP A 103 -11.16 -10.60 1.75
C ASP A 103 -10.60 -11.07 3.10
N ASP A 104 -10.63 -12.38 3.36
CA ASP A 104 -10.03 -13.00 4.54
C ASP A 104 -8.52 -12.70 4.65
N ILE A 105 -7.78 -12.87 3.55
CA ILE A 105 -6.34 -12.59 3.50
C ILE A 105 -6.10 -11.07 3.54
N ALA A 106 -6.94 -10.28 2.87
CA ALA A 106 -6.84 -8.82 2.92
C ALA A 106 -7.02 -8.28 4.35
N ILE A 107 -8.06 -8.75 5.05
CA ILE A 107 -8.34 -8.43 6.45
C ILE A 107 -7.15 -8.81 7.32
N TYR A 108 -6.62 -10.04 7.19
CA TYR A 108 -5.44 -10.47 7.93
C TYR A 108 -4.25 -9.50 7.76
N CYS A 109 -3.98 -9.06 6.52
CA CYS A 109 -2.87 -8.15 6.24
C CYS A 109 -3.06 -6.79 6.93
N PHE A 110 -4.24 -6.19 6.81
CA PHE A 110 -4.51 -4.87 7.39
C PHE A 110 -4.60 -4.90 8.92
N GLU A 111 -5.21 -5.94 9.50
CA GLU A 111 -5.23 -6.13 10.96
C GLU A 111 -3.83 -6.26 11.53
N LYS A 112 -2.94 -6.94 10.82
CA LYS A 112 -1.55 -7.09 11.22
C LYS A 112 -0.82 -5.75 11.25
N ILE A 113 -1.04 -4.88 10.26
CA ILE A 113 -0.49 -3.51 10.24
C ILE A 113 -1.01 -2.70 11.45
N ILE A 114 -2.31 -2.79 11.76
CA ILE A 114 -2.90 -2.02 12.86
C ILE A 114 -2.35 -2.45 14.24
N LYS A 115 -1.94 -3.71 14.37
CA LYS A 115 -1.30 -4.23 15.59
C LYS A 115 0.16 -3.74 15.76
N MET A 116 0.80 -3.24 14.70
CA MET A 116 2.16 -2.68 14.76
C MET A 116 2.16 -1.30 15.40
N ARG A 117 3.24 -0.98 16.12
CA ARG A 117 3.49 0.37 16.62
C ARG A 117 4.08 1.22 15.50
N PRO A 118 3.70 2.50 15.36
CA PRO A 118 4.31 3.38 14.36
C PRO A 118 5.84 3.42 14.42
N ARG A 119 6.43 3.31 15.62
CA ARG A 119 7.88 3.26 15.80
C ARG A 119 8.52 1.98 15.24
N GLU A 120 7.83 0.84 15.31
CA GLU A 120 8.32 -0.43 14.76
C GLU A 120 8.38 -0.35 13.23
N ILE A 121 7.32 0.18 12.60
CA ILE A 121 7.29 0.45 11.16
C ILE A 121 8.38 1.47 10.78
N ALA A 122 8.52 2.53 11.57
CA ALA A 122 9.45 3.61 11.27
C ALA A 122 10.93 3.20 11.35
N GLN A 123 11.25 2.11 12.06
CA GLN A 123 12.61 1.57 12.23
C GLN A 123 13.05 0.67 11.06
N ASP A 124 12.14 0.31 10.15
CA ASP A 124 12.51 -0.45 8.95
C ASP A 124 13.56 0.31 8.12
N LYS A 125 14.54 -0.41 7.56
CA LYS A 125 15.64 0.18 6.76
C LYS A 125 15.13 1.08 5.63
N TYR A 126 13.99 0.74 5.03
CA TYR A 126 13.41 1.45 3.89
C TYR A 126 12.30 2.44 4.27
N SER A 127 12.01 2.55 5.56
CA SER A 127 10.98 3.43 6.13
C SER A 127 11.09 4.88 5.64
N ARG A 128 9.92 5.51 5.50
CA ARG A 128 9.77 6.93 5.16
C ARG A 128 9.56 7.82 6.40
N GLY A 129 9.78 7.25 7.58
CA GLY A 129 9.68 7.95 8.86
C GLY A 129 8.38 7.69 9.62
N ILE A 130 8.30 8.32 10.79
CA ILE A 130 7.22 8.08 11.76
C ILE A 130 5.85 8.57 11.29
N ASP A 131 5.81 9.62 10.47
CA ASP A 131 4.55 10.18 9.99
C ASP A 131 3.95 9.26 8.92
N PHE A 132 4.74 8.83 7.93
CA PHE A 132 4.32 7.79 7.00
C PHE A 132 3.84 6.51 7.69
N ALA A 133 4.53 6.05 8.75
CA ALA A 133 4.08 4.90 9.52
C ALA A 133 2.70 5.09 10.17
N ARG A 134 2.40 6.30 10.65
CA ARG A 134 1.08 6.65 11.21
C ARG A 134 0.01 6.69 10.13
N GLU A 135 0.33 7.26 8.96
CA GLU A 135 -0.54 7.33 7.79
C GLU A 135 -0.90 5.92 7.31
N LEU A 136 0.09 5.04 7.14
CA LEU A 136 -0.10 3.66 6.73
C LEU A 136 -1.02 2.88 7.68
N ILE A 137 -0.84 3.03 9.00
CA ILE A 137 -1.73 2.43 10.00
C ILE A 137 -3.15 3.02 9.90
N ASN A 138 -3.26 4.33 9.62
CA ASN A 138 -4.56 4.97 9.46
C ASN A 138 -5.28 4.46 8.20
N ASP A 139 -4.58 4.37 7.07
CA ASP A 139 -5.08 3.87 5.81
C ASP A 139 -5.48 2.40 5.90
N ALA A 140 -4.75 1.56 6.66
CA ALA A 140 -5.15 0.18 6.93
C ALA A 140 -6.50 0.09 7.68
N LYS A 141 -6.81 1.02 8.59
CA LYS A 141 -8.12 1.07 9.26
C LYS A 141 -9.22 1.44 8.28
N PHE A 142 -8.94 2.36 7.35
CA PHE A 142 -9.91 2.71 6.32
C PHE A 142 -10.22 1.52 5.41
N GLU A 143 -9.20 0.75 5.05
CA GLU A 143 -9.41 -0.47 4.25
C GLU A 143 -10.23 -1.53 4.99
N LEU A 144 -9.99 -1.73 6.29
CA LEU A 144 -10.84 -2.63 7.09
C LEU A 144 -12.27 -2.12 7.22
N TYR A 145 -12.49 -0.81 7.37
CA TYR A 145 -13.83 -0.23 7.34
C TYR A 145 -14.58 -0.65 6.08
N ARG A 146 -13.94 -0.51 4.90
CA ARG A 146 -14.55 -0.85 3.61
C ARG A 146 -14.80 -2.34 3.48
N LEU A 147 -13.81 -3.17 3.79
CA LEU A 147 -13.94 -4.63 3.72
C LEU A 147 -15.08 -5.14 4.61
N TYR A 148 -15.16 -4.68 5.86
CA TYR A 148 -16.24 -5.09 6.76
C TYR A 148 -17.60 -4.48 6.37
N HIS A 149 -17.62 -3.31 5.73
CA HIS A 149 -18.85 -2.75 5.17
C HIS A 149 -19.39 -3.62 4.03
N ASP A 150 -18.51 -3.96 3.08
CA ASP A 150 -18.86 -4.76 1.89
C ASP A 150 -19.25 -6.21 2.25
N ASN A 151 -18.78 -6.72 3.39
CA ASN A 151 -19.14 -8.03 3.95
C ASN A 151 -20.27 -7.96 5.00
N GLU A 152 -21.02 -6.85 5.08
CA GLU A 152 -22.18 -6.67 5.97
C GLU A 152 -21.88 -6.79 7.49
N HIS A 153 -20.61 -6.70 7.89
CA HIS A 153 -20.16 -6.71 9.28
C HIS A 153 -20.17 -5.30 9.88
N MET A 154 -21.36 -4.69 9.96
CA MET A 154 -21.55 -3.27 10.26
C MET A 154 -20.93 -2.81 11.59
N ASN A 155 -20.96 -3.65 12.64
CA ASN A 155 -20.35 -3.30 13.93
C ASN A 155 -18.83 -3.09 13.81
N LEU A 156 -18.14 -3.99 13.12
CA LEU A 156 -16.69 -3.90 12.89
C LEU A 156 -16.37 -2.77 11.92
N SER A 157 -17.16 -2.62 10.85
CA SER A 157 -17.03 -1.52 9.89
C SER A 157 -17.04 -0.15 10.60
N MET A 158 -18.06 0.09 11.44
CA MET A 158 -18.19 1.35 12.18
C MET A 158 -17.09 1.56 13.23
N GLN A 159 -16.62 0.48 13.86
CA GLN A 159 -15.47 0.53 14.76
C GLN A 159 -14.22 1.03 14.02
N TYR A 160 -13.88 0.45 12.87
CA TYR A 160 -12.71 0.86 12.09
C TYR A 160 -12.86 2.27 11.50
N LEU A 161 -14.07 2.66 11.08
CA LEU A 161 -14.34 4.02 10.62
C LEU A 161 -14.09 5.05 11.74
N SER A 162 -14.53 4.76 12.96
CA SER A 162 -14.26 5.60 14.14
C SER A 162 -12.75 5.71 14.41
N MET A 163 -12.03 4.60 14.34
CA MET A 163 -10.56 4.58 14.52
C MET A 163 -9.83 5.39 13.45
N TYR A 164 -10.28 5.33 12.19
CA TYR A 164 -9.74 6.12 11.09
C TYR A 164 -10.00 7.63 11.27
N LYS A 165 -11.25 8.01 11.57
CA LYS A 165 -11.63 9.42 11.82
C LYS A 165 -10.83 10.03 12.99
N ASN A 166 -10.55 9.24 14.02
CA ASN A 166 -9.70 9.67 15.14
C ASN A 166 -8.23 9.89 14.73
N GLY A 167 -7.73 9.20 13.69
CA GLY A 167 -6.41 9.45 13.12
C GLY A 167 -6.34 10.80 12.40
N LEU A 168 -7.37 11.16 11.63
CA LEU A 168 -7.47 12.46 10.96
C LEU A 168 -7.47 13.63 11.96
N LYS A 169 -8.18 13.49 13.09
CA LYS A 169 -8.15 14.49 14.19
C LYS A 169 -6.74 14.72 14.77
N LYS A 170 -5.85 13.74 14.66
CA LYS A 170 -4.45 13.84 15.11
C LYS A 170 -3.52 14.44 14.05
N GLY A 171 -4.06 14.92 12.93
CA GLY A 171 -3.29 15.53 11.85
C GLY A 171 -2.53 14.55 10.97
N ILE A 172 -2.91 13.27 10.97
CA ILE A 172 -2.32 12.25 10.09
C ILE A 172 -2.93 12.44 8.70
N THR A 173 -2.09 12.66 7.68
CA THR A 173 -2.52 12.69 6.27
C THR A 173 -2.99 11.31 5.83
N THR A 174 -3.76 11.24 4.75
CA THR A 174 -4.22 9.96 4.19
C THR A 174 -4.01 10.02 2.70
N ILE A 175 -3.67 8.88 2.10
CA ILE A 175 -3.62 8.75 0.64
C ILE A 175 -5.03 8.81 0.00
N PHE A 176 -6.09 8.68 0.81
CA PHE A 176 -7.46 8.77 0.34
C PHE A 176 -8.00 10.19 0.52
N THR A 177 -8.38 10.82 -0.59
CA THR A 177 -9.09 12.10 -0.56
C THR A 177 -10.31 11.97 0.37
N PRO A 178 -10.56 12.90 1.31
CA PRO A 178 -11.55 12.73 2.36
C PRO A 178 -12.93 12.45 1.78
N ILE A 179 -13.38 11.20 1.92
CA ILE A 179 -14.68 10.65 2.36
C ILE A 179 -16.01 11.40 2.10
N GLU A 180 -16.06 12.67 1.70
CA GLU A 180 -17.32 13.40 1.48
C GLU A 180 -18.21 12.74 0.42
N ARG A 181 -17.65 11.92 -0.49
CA ARG A 181 -18.42 11.09 -1.43
C ARG A 181 -18.94 9.76 -0.90
N PHE A 182 -18.45 9.25 0.24
CA PHE A 182 -18.87 7.96 0.81
C PHE A 182 -19.80 8.10 2.03
N LEU A 183 -20.02 9.32 2.55
CA LEU A 183 -20.89 9.57 3.70
C LEU A 183 -22.25 10.19 3.35
N LEU A 184 -22.48 10.55 2.08
CA LEU A 184 -23.67 11.28 1.64
C LEU A 184 -24.59 10.51 0.68
N ASP A 185 -24.30 9.23 0.44
CA ASP A 185 -25.23 8.28 -0.18
C ASP A 185 -25.71 7.28 0.88
#